data_AF-I3UC87-F1
#
_entry.id   AF-I3UC87-F1
#
_cell.length_a   1.000
_cell.length_b   1.000
_cell.length_c   1.000
_cell.angle_alpha   90.00
_cell.angle_beta   90.00
_cell.angle_gamma   90.00
#
_symmetry.space_group_name_H-M   'P 1'
#
loop_
_entity.id
_entity.type
_entity.pdbx_description
1 polymer ?
#
loop_
_entity_poly.entity_id
_entity_poly.type
_entity_poly.pdbx_seq_one_letter_code
_entity_poly.pdbx_strand_id
1 'polypeptide(L)' 'MRLVDFVAELGRYRPGILRCDSSVADIPVSGAFQLNNTDRILEALAQTLPVQIQFRTRYWVTVAAR' A
#
# COMPACT_ATOMS: atom_id res chain seq x y z
N MET A 1 -5.95 10.52 -4.96
CA MET A 1 -6.57 9.22 -5.34
C MET A 1 -6.98 8.49 -4.07
N ARG A 2 -7.86 7.48 -4.11
CA ARG A 2 -8.15 6.68 -2.91
C ARG A 2 -7.02 5.66 -2.68
N LEU A 3 -6.86 5.20 -1.44
CA LEU A 3 -5.83 4.22 -1.09
C LEU A 3 -6.01 2.92 -1.88
N VAL A 4 -7.24 2.47 -2.08
CA VAL A 4 -7.52 1.27 -2.89
C VAL A 4 -6.99 1.39 -4.32
N ASP A 5 -7.18 2.54 -4.96
CA ASP A 5 -6.68 2.80 -6.32
C ASP A 5 -5.16 2.81 -6.34
N PHE A 6 -4.55 3.48 -5.34
CA PHE A 6 -3.11 3.54 -5.20
C PHE A 6 -2.50 2.13 -5.02
N VAL A 7 -3.09 1.32 -4.15
CA VAL A 7 -2.63 -0.05 -3.87
C VAL A 7 -2.80 -0.94 -5.10
N ALA A 8 -3.92 -0.80 -5.83
CA ALA A 8 -4.13 -1.54 -7.08
C ALA A 8 -3.08 -1.17 -8.14
N GLU A 9 -2.77 0.12 -8.27
CA GLU A 9 -1.76 0.60 -9.21
C GLU A 9 -0.36 0.13 -8.82
N LEU A 10 -0.01 0.23 -7.54
CA LEU A 10 1.26 -0.25 -7.00
C LEU A 10 1.44 -1.76 -7.19
N GLY A 11 0.35 -2.52 -7.11
CA GLY A 11 0.31 -3.96 -7.38
C GLY A 11 0.72 -4.32 -8.82
N ARG A 12 0.59 -3.41 -9.79
CA ARG A 12 1.02 -3.63 -11.19
C ARG A 12 2.55 -3.61 -11.33
N TYR A 13 3.24 -2.89 -10.45
CA TYR A 13 4.68 -2.69 -10.48
C TYR A 13 5.45 -3.64 -9.56
N ARG A 14 4.75 -4.40 -8.70
CA ARG A 14 5.36 -5.38 -7.78
C ARG A 14 5.00 -6.81 -8.20
N PRO A 15 5.94 -7.76 -8.16
CA PRO A 15 5.59 -9.18 -8.26
C PRO A 15 4.89 -9.65 -6.98
N GLY A 16 3.75 -10.33 -7.13
CA GLY A 16 3.01 -10.95 -6.03
C GLY A 16 1.60 -10.38 -5.83
N ILE A 17 1.07 -10.56 -4.62
CA ILE A 17 -0.26 -10.13 -4.20
C ILE A 17 -0.11 -8.96 -3.24
N LEU A 18 -0.75 -7.85 -3.60
CA LEU A 18 -0.93 -6.70 -2.73
C LEU A 18 -2.43 -6.48 -2.51
N ARG A 19 -2.88 -6.56 -1.27
CA ARG A 19 -4.29 -6.32 -0.89
C ARG A 19 -4.44 -5.04 -0.09
N CYS A 20 -5.59 -4.40 -0.25
CA CYS A 20 -6.04 -3.29 0.58
C CYS A 20 -7.25 -3.76 1.39
N ASP A 21 -7.26 -3.49 2.70
CA ASP A 21 -8.43 -3.70 3.54
C ASP A 21 -9.49 -2.64 3.24
N SER A 22 -10.76 -3.07 3.20
CA SER A 22 -11.92 -2.19 3.00
C SER A 22 -12.00 -1.07 4.03
N SER A 23 -11.49 -1.27 5.25
CA SER A 23 -11.54 -0.24 6.31
C SER A 23 -10.71 1.00 6.00
N VAL A 24 -9.70 0.87 5.13
CA VAL A 24 -8.76 1.95 4.76
C VAL A 24 -8.81 2.29 3.27
N ALA A 25 -9.59 1.57 2.49
CA ALA A 25 -9.74 1.74 1.04
C ALA A 25 -10.02 3.20 0.64
N ASP A 26 -10.81 3.90 1.46
CA ASP A 26 -11.31 5.24 1.17
C ASP A 26 -10.41 6.38 1.66
N ILE A 27 -9.28 6.06 2.29
CA ILE A 27 -8.33 7.07 2.77
C ILE A 27 -7.76 7.83 1.56
N PRO A 28 -7.82 9.17 1.56
CA PRO A 28 -7.22 9.96 0.50
C PRO A 28 -5.70 9.84 0.57
N VAL A 29 -5.10 9.45 -0.54
CA VAL A 29 -3.65 9.42 -0.72
C VAL A 29 -3.25 10.62 -1.56
N SER A 30 -2.35 11.43 -1.00
CA SER A 30 -1.77 12.62 -1.62
C SER A 30 -0.25 12.57 -1.46
N GLY A 31 0.48 12.57 -2.59
CA GLY A 31 1.94 12.57 -2.58
C GLY A 31 2.52 12.09 -3.91
N ALA A 32 3.81 12.38 -4.11
CA ALA A 32 4.58 11.80 -5.20
C ALA A 32 5.39 10.62 -4.65
N PHE A 33 5.12 9.42 -5.16
CA PHE A 33 5.78 8.18 -4.73
C PHE A 33 6.69 7.67 -5.86
N GLN A 34 7.95 7.41 -5.55
CA GLN A 34 8.90 6.88 -6.54
C GLN A 34 8.74 5.37 -6.68
N LEU A 35 8.34 4.89 -7.87
CA LEU A 35 8.11 3.47 -8.15
C LEU A 35 9.38 2.59 -8.20
N ASN A 36 10.56 3.18 -7.97
CA ASN A 36 11.84 2.47 -7.98
C ASN A 36 11.97 1.42 -6.87
N ASN A 37 11.30 1.63 -5.71
CA ASN A 37 11.29 0.69 -4.60
C ASN A 37 9.91 0.67 -3.93
N THR A 38 9.12 -0.33 -4.30
CA THR A 38 7.75 -0.53 -3.83
C THR A 38 7.64 -0.77 -2.33
N ASP A 39 8.65 -1.40 -1.70
CA ASP A 39 8.63 -1.67 -0.27
C ASP A 39 8.82 -0.40 0.55
N ARG A 40 9.71 0.50 0.10
CA ARG A 40 9.87 1.83 0.72
C ARG A 40 8.61 2.69 0.61
N ILE A 41 7.88 2.57 -0.50
CA ILE A 41 6.58 3.25 -0.65
C ILE A 41 5.61 2.77 0.43
N LEU A 42 5.49 1.46 0.65
CA LEU A 42 4.57 0.90 1.64
C LEU A 42 4.95 1.31 3.07
N GLU A 43 6.25 1.33 3.39
CA GLU A 43 6.74 1.83 4.68
C GLU A 43 6.42 3.31 4.88
N ALA A 44 6.67 4.16 3.87
CA ALA A 44 6.32 5.57 3.92
C ALA A 44 4.82 5.79 4.09
N LEU A 45 4.00 4.94 3.48
CA LEU A 45 2.55 4.93 3.63
C LEU A 45 2.13 4.66 5.07
N ALA A 46 2.71 3.64 5.71
CA ALA A 46 2.43 3.33 7.12
C ALA A 46 2.92 4.40 8.10
N GLN A 47 3.92 5.20 7.73
CA GLN A 47 4.39 6.31 8.55
C GLN A 47 3.51 7.56 8.41
N THR A 48 2.93 7.80 7.24
CA THR A 48 2.18 9.01 6.92
C THR A 48 0.68 8.87 7.16
N LEU A 49 0.15 7.65 7.06
CA LEU A 49 -1.27 7.36 7.17
C LEU A 49 -1.53 6.38 8.34
N PRO A 50 -2.76 6.32 8.89
CA PRO A 50 -3.12 5.39 9.98
C PRO A 50 -3.31 3.96 9.45
N VAL A 51 -2.33 3.46 8.71
CA VAL A 51 -2.31 2.14 8.09
C VAL A 51 -1.10 1.35 8.58
N GLN A 52 -1.21 0.04 8.53
CA GLN A 52 -0.11 -0.88 8.80
C GLN A 52 0.05 -1.84 7.61
N ILE A 53 1.28 -2.28 7.40
CA ILE A 53 1.62 -3.23 6.33
C ILE A 53 1.84 -4.61 6.95
N GLN A 54 0.96 -5.54 6.62
CA GLN A 54 1.03 -6.93 7.06
C GLN A 54 1.67 -7.78 5.97
N PHE A 55 2.85 -8.31 6.26
CA PHE A 55 3.55 -9.23 5.38
C PHE A 55 3.24 -10.66 5.81
N ARG A 56 2.52 -11.41 4.97
CA ARG A 56 2.38 -12.87 5.17
C ARG A 56 3.58 -13.61 4.60
N THR A 57 4.05 -13.19 3.44
CA THR A 57 5.27 -13.65 2.79
C THR A 57 5.89 -12.49 1.99
N ARG A 58 7.09 -12.67 1.42
CA ARG A 58 7.73 -11.66 0.56
C ARG A 58 6.84 -11.21 -0.61
N TYR A 59 5.99 -12.09 -1.11
CA TYR A 59 5.11 -11.84 -2.26
C TYR A 59 3.64 -11.65 -1.85
N TRP A 60 3.33 -11.60 -0.55
CA TRP A 60 1.97 -11.40 -0.08
C TRP A 60 1.93 -10.33 1.00
N VAL A 61 1.39 -9.19 0.60
CA VAL A 61 1.31 -7.99 1.42
C VAL A 61 -0.14 -7.54 1.53
N THR A 62 -0.55 -7.15 2.73
CA THR A 62 -1.89 -6.59 3.00
C THR A 62 -1.75 -5.25 3.70
N VAL A 63 -2.39 -4.21 3.17
CA VAL A 63 -2.49 -2.89 3.79
C VAL A 63 -3.76 -2.87 4.61
N ALA A 64 -3.63 -2.76 5.93
CA ALA A 64 -4.74 -2.78 6.88
C ALA A 64 -4.75 -1.51 7.74
N ALA A 65 -5.84 -1.27 8.47
CA ALA A 65 -5.85 -0.21 9.49
C ALA A 65 -4.88 -0.56 10.61
N ARG A 66 -4.14 0.44 11.09
CA ARG A 66 -3.29 0.30 12.28
C ARG A 66 -4.15 0.22 13.54
#